data_AF-K5W6X2-F1
#
_entry.id   AF-K5W6X2-F1
#
_cell.length_a   1.000
_cell.length_b   1.000
_cell.length_c   1.000
_cell.angle_alpha   90.00
_cell.angle_beta   90.00
_cell.angle_gamma   90.00
#
_symmetry.space_group_name_H-M   'P 1'
#
loop_
_entity.id
_entity.type
_entity.pdbx_description
1 polymer ?
#
loop_
_entity_poly.entity_id
_entity_poly.type
_entity_poly.pdbx_seq_one_letter_code
_entity_poly.pdbx_strand_id
1 'polypeptide(L)' 'MDTSQQPPTVQLTYTIASGTEHSGRYVADNILHDNPLDQSSRWSGAAQSSNVQQYLLLRLDSPAVLS' A
#
# COMPACT_ATOMS: atom_id res chain seq x y z
N MET A 1 20.71 31.84 4.27
CA MET A 1 20.05 30.84 3.42
C MET A 1 20.27 29.51 4.11
N ASP A 2 19.30 29.04 4.89
CA ASP A 2 19.41 27.77 5.61
C ASP A 2 19.06 26.63 4.64
N THR A 3 20.09 25.94 4.15
CA THR A 3 19.93 24.72 3.36
C THR A 3 19.94 23.55 4.33
N SER A 4 18.84 23.32 5.04
CA SER A 4 18.66 22.09 5.80
C SER A 4 18.63 20.93 4.80
N GLN A 5 19.75 20.20 4.73
CA GLN A 5 19.94 19.09 3.81
C GLN A 5 19.02 17.95 4.27
N GLN A 6 17.92 17.72 3.56
CA GLN A 6 17.01 16.61 3.85
C GLN A 6 17.79 15.29 3.75
N PRO A 7 17.63 14.36 4.72
CA PRO A 7 18.32 13.07 4.66
C PRO A 7 17.92 12.33 3.37
N PRO A 8 18.85 11.57 2.77
CA PRO A 8 18.57 10.78 1.57
C PRO A 8 17.46 9.76 1.87
N THR A 9 16.54 9.57 0.94
CA THR A 9 15.46 8.59 1.04
C THR A 9 15.87 7.26 0.44
N VAL A 10 15.31 6.17 0.97
CA VAL A 10 15.50 4.80 0.48
C VAL A 10 14.14 4.13 0.31
N GLN A 11 14.06 3.17 -0.60
CA GLN A 11 12.85 2.37 -0.74
C GLN A 11 12.72 1.40 0.43
N LEU A 12 11.54 1.38 1.06
CA LEU A 12 11.23 0.49 2.17
C LEU A 12 10.51 -0.75 1.66
N THR A 13 11.02 -1.93 2.01
CA THR A 13 10.34 -3.19 1.76
C THR A 13 9.23 -3.41 2.77
N TYR A 14 8.10 -3.91 2.30
CA TYR A 14 6.93 -4.20 3.12
C TYR A 14 6.20 -5.46 2.68
N THR A 15 5.37 -5.97 3.58
CA THR A 15 4.48 -7.11 3.37
C THR A 15 3.04 -6.69 3.68
N ILE A 16 2.07 -7.40 3.08
CA ILE A 16 0.67 -7.27 3.49
C ILE A 16 0.49 -7.96 4.85
N ALA A 17 0.13 -7.19 5.88
CA ALA A 17 -0.10 -7.73 7.22
C ALA A 17 -1.58 -8.06 7.46
N SER A 18 -2.48 -7.21 6.96
CA SER A 18 -3.92 -7.38 7.05
C SER A 18 -4.61 -6.46 6.05
N GLY A 19 -5.90 -6.66 5.84
CA GLY A 19 -6.73 -5.78 5.04
C GLY A 19 -8.21 -6.16 5.16
N THR A 20 -9.08 -5.21 4.85
CA THR A 20 -10.49 -5.53 4.65
C THR A 20 -10.70 -6.38 3.40
N GLU A 21 -11.83 -7.08 3.34
CA GLU A 21 -12.21 -7.91 2.19
C GLU A 21 -12.09 -7.15 0.86
N HIS A 22 -11.67 -7.90 -0.16
CA HIS A 22 -11.49 -7.40 -1.52
C HIS A 22 -12.53 -7.96 -2.49
N SER A 23 -12.74 -7.22 -3.57
CA SER A 23 -13.64 -7.60 -4.65
C SER A 23 -12.93 -8.57 -5.62
N GLY A 24 -13.48 -9.78 -5.75
CA GLY A 24 -13.00 -10.78 -6.72
C GLY A 24 -11.49 -10.99 -6.69
N ARG A 25 -10.83 -10.79 -7.85
CA ARG A 25 -9.38 -10.99 -8.03
C ARG A 25 -8.50 -9.79 -7.64
N TYR A 26 -9.08 -8.69 -7.16
CA TYR A 26 -8.35 -7.47 -6.82
C TYR A 26 -7.79 -7.55 -5.39
N VAL A 27 -6.93 -8.55 -5.15
CA VAL A 27 -6.38 -8.91 -3.83
C VAL A 27 -5.35 -7.88 -3.33
N ALA A 28 -5.02 -7.94 -2.04
CA ALA A 28 -4.10 -7.01 -1.41
C ALA A 28 -2.68 -7.11 -2.00
N ASP A 29 -2.21 -8.33 -2.28
CA ASP A 29 -0.87 -8.60 -2.85
C ASP A 29 -0.63 -7.92 -4.20
N ASN A 30 -1.68 -7.56 -4.94
CA ASN A 30 -1.53 -6.88 -6.23
C ASN A 30 -0.86 -5.50 -6.11
N ILE A 31 -0.85 -4.86 -4.93
CA ILE A 31 -0.14 -3.57 -4.75
C ILE A 31 1.39 -3.73 -4.73
N LEU A 32 1.89 -4.96 -4.58
CA LEU A 32 3.31 -5.28 -4.62
C LEU A 32 3.87 -5.28 -6.06
N HIS A 33 2.99 -5.14 -7.05
CA HIS A 33 3.33 -5.20 -8.47
C HIS A 33 2.98 -3.88 -9.16
N ASP A 34 4.01 -3.19 -9.67
CA ASP A 34 3.83 -2.04 -10.56
C ASP A 34 3.65 -2.53 -12.01
N ASN A 35 2.38 -2.81 -12.38
CA ASN A 35 2.04 -3.31 -13.71
C ASN A 35 0.85 -2.52 -14.32
N PRO A 36 1.10 -1.33 -14.90
CA PRO A 36 0.03 -0.45 -15.40
C PRO A 36 -0.71 -1.00 -16.63
N LEU A 37 -0.14 -1.99 -17.32
CA LEU A 37 -0.79 -2.64 -18.47
C LEU A 37 -1.77 -3.75 -18.06
N ASP A 38 -1.74 -4.16 -16.78
CA ASP A 38 -2.67 -5.11 -16.22
C ASP A 38 -3.71 -4.39 -15.34
N GLN A 39 -4.93 -4.27 -15.86
CA GLN A 39 -6.07 -3.68 -15.14
C GLN A 39 -6.37 -4.38 -13.79
N SER A 40 -5.92 -5.62 -13.61
CA SER A 40 -6.09 -6.38 -12.38
C SER A 40 -5.00 -6.14 -11.33
N SER A 41 -3.92 -5.43 -11.66
CA SER A 41 -2.80 -5.09 -10.76
C SER A 41 -3.16 -4.00 -9.75
N ARG A 42 -4.18 -4.27 -8.93
CA ARG A 42 -4.68 -3.40 -7.86
C ARG A 42 -5.40 -4.18 -6.77
N TRP A 43 -5.47 -3.58 -5.59
CA TRP A 43 -6.45 -3.95 -4.56
C TRP A 43 -7.75 -3.16 -4.76
N SER A 44 -8.90 -3.73 -4.44
CA SER A 44 -10.18 -3.02 -4.42
C SER A 44 -11.12 -3.61 -3.38
N GLY A 45 -11.55 -2.81 -2.40
CA GLY A 45 -12.41 -3.29 -1.32
C GLY A 45 -13.76 -3.84 -1.78
N ALA A 46 -14.29 -4.80 -1.05
CA ALA A 46 -15.53 -5.50 -1.39
C ALA A 46 -16.81 -4.71 -1.05
N ALA A 47 -16.76 -3.87 -0.01
CA ALA A 47 -17.95 -3.16 0.44
C ALA A 47 -18.29 -1.99 -0.51
N GLN A 48 -19.57 -1.92 -0.90
CA GLN A 48 -20.08 -0.84 -1.76
C GLN A 48 -20.76 0.30 -0.98
N SER A 49 -20.96 0.12 0.33
CA SER A 49 -21.54 1.16 1.18
C SER A 49 -20.46 2.14 1.63
N SER A 50 -20.74 3.44 1.54
CA SER A 50 -19.87 4.54 1.99
C SER A 50 -19.58 4.52 3.50
N ASN A 51 -20.35 3.74 4.27
CA ASN A 51 -20.24 3.71 5.73
C ASN A 51 -19.31 2.61 6.24
N VAL A 52 -18.70 1.83 5.35
CA VAL A 52 -17.77 0.77 5.71
C VAL A 52 -16.34 1.31 5.60
N GLN A 53 -15.61 1.32 6.70
CA GLN A 53 -14.18 1.63 6.68
C GLN A 53 -13.43 0.48 6.03
N GLN A 54 -12.59 0.81 5.05
CA GLN A 54 -11.73 -0.14 4.36
C GLN A 54 -10.27 0.25 4.56
N TYR A 55 -9.40 -0.74 4.71
CA TYR A 55 -7.99 -0.51 4.98
C TYR A 55 -7.11 -1.63 4.42
N LEU A 56 -5.83 -1.30 4.24
CA LEU A 56 -4.71 -2.24 4.16
C LEU A 56 -3.73 -1.88 5.26
N LEU A 57 -3.24 -2.89 5.96
CA LEU A 57 -2.15 -2.75 6.92
C LEU A 57 -0.88 -3.31 6.29
N LEU A 58 0.11 -2.43 6.10
CA LEU A 58 1.42 -2.80 5.58
C LEU A 58 2.39 -2.95 6.75
N ARG A 59 3.13 -4.05 6.79
CA ARG A 59 4.20 -4.26 7.76
C ARG A 59 5.54 -4.08 7.06
N LEU A 60 6.28 -3.07 7.49
CA LEU A 60 7.68 -2.90 7.08
C LEU A 60 8.56 -4.02 7.63
N ASP A 61 9.58 -4.40 6.88
CA ASP A 61 10.55 -5.41 7.33
C ASP A 61 11.36 -4.94 8.54
N SER A 62 11.62 -3.64 8.64
CA SER A 62 12.27 -2.98 9.76
C SER A 62 11.60 -1.64 10.09
N PRO A 63 11.57 -1.19 11.36
CA PRO A 63 11.08 0.15 11.71
C PRO A 63 11.83 1.23 10.94
N ALA A 64 11.11 2.18 10.36
CA ALA A 64 11.66 3.27 9.56
C ALA A 64 10.81 4.54 9.69
N VAL A 65 11.40 5.68 9.33
CA VAL A 65 10.69 6.95 9.17
C VAL A 65 10.13 6.98 7.75
N LEU A 66 8.80 7.14 7.62
CA LEU A 66 8.17 7.44 6.34
C LEU A 66 8.20 8.96 6.11
N SER A 67 8.52 9.37 4.89
CA SER A 67 8.63 10.77 4.47
C SER A 67 8.02 11.00 3.10
#